data_AF-A0A7X8MJI0-F1
#
_entry.id   AF-A0A7X8MJI0-F1
#
_cell.length_a   1.000
_cell.length_b   1.000
_cell.length_c   1.000
_cell.angle_alpha   90.00
_cell.angle_beta   90.00
_cell.angle_gamma   90.00
#
_symmetry.space_group_name_H-M   'P 1'
#
loop_
_entity.id
_entity.type
_entity.pdbx_description
1 polymer ?
#
loop_
_entity_poly.entity_id
_entity_poly.type
_entity_poly.pdbx_seq_one_letter_code
_entity_poly.pdbx_strand_id
1 'polypeptide(L)'
;MNKKRILVLTILTSVFVVFTAVTALAVSKRTDDVKAVTGNFEFYRESMRKASTKKQKDAIGEIVLRKSEKVGSIGYWKRDILMILGELPKDQKRLEIEEAKSIIKEKMNKDNIIDSYEDVISSFDAIAGAPDHVGGSGIGYKMYFLDDEQTEAIICSDICSFTYIKFGENDENTSVERIEY
;
A
#
# COMPACT_ATOMS: atom_id res chain seq x y z
N MET A 1 -8.29 7.15 -56.39
CA MET A 1 -7.90 6.47 -55.12
C MET A 1 -9.16 5.84 -54.51
N ASN A 2 -9.20 4.51 -54.34
CA ASN A 2 -10.44 3.77 -54.11
C ASN A 2 -10.87 3.85 -52.62
N LYS A 3 -12.08 4.35 -52.31
CA LYS A 3 -12.57 4.61 -50.93
C LYS A 3 -12.49 3.40 -49.99
N LYS A 4 -12.57 2.18 -50.54
CA LYS A 4 -12.38 0.92 -49.78
C LYS A 4 -10.95 0.72 -49.24
N ARG A 5 -9.92 1.25 -49.90
CA ARG A 5 -8.52 1.15 -49.44
C ARG A 5 -8.21 2.10 -48.28
N ILE A 6 -8.89 3.25 -48.19
CA ILE A 6 -8.71 4.23 -47.11
C ILE A 6 -9.36 3.74 -45.81
N LEU A 7 -10.54 3.10 -45.89
CA LEU A 7 -11.24 2.55 -44.72
C LEU A 7 -10.46 1.38 -44.08
N VAL A 8 -9.88 0.49 -44.89
CA VAL A 8 -9.09 -0.66 -44.39
C VAL A 8 -7.79 -0.19 -43.71
N LEU A 9 -7.14 0.86 -44.22
CA LEU A 9 -5.91 1.40 -43.63
C LEU A 9 -6.16 2.12 -42.29
N THR A 10 -7.33 2.75 -42.14
CA THR A 10 -7.73 3.43 -40.89
C THR A 10 -8.11 2.42 -39.80
N ILE A 11 -8.77 1.32 -40.16
CA ILE A 11 -9.10 0.24 -39.23
C ILE A 11 -7.81 -0.49 -38.77
N LEU A 12 -6.88 -0.78 -39.68
CA LEU A 12 -5.61 -1.45 -39.31
C LEU A 12 -4.76 -0.62 -38.36
N THR A 13 -4.66 0.69 -38.58
CA THR A 13 -3.90 1.60 -37.69
C THR A 13 -4.56 1.74 -36.32
N SER A 14 -5.90 1.82 -36.25
CA SER A 14 -6.63 1.84 -34.97
C SER A 14 -6.48 0.54 -34.16
N VAL A 15 -6.52 -0.63 -34.80
CA VAL A 15 -6.33 -1.92 -34.13
C VAL A 15 -4.89 -2.06 -33.62
N PHE A 16 -3.91 -1.57 -34.37
CA PHE A 16 -2.50 -1.60 -33.97
C PHE A 16 -2.23 -0.71 -32.74
N VAL A 17 -2.82 0.49 -32.68
CA VAL A 17 -2.70 1.39 -31.52
C VAL A 17 -3.38 0.81 -30.27
N VAL A 18 -4.53 0.16 -30.41
CA VAL A 18 -5.19 -0.51 -29.28
C VAL A 18 -4.36 -1.70 -28.79
N PHE A 19 -3.78 -2.49 -29.69
CA PHE A 19 -2.94 -3.62 -29.29
C PHE A 19 -1.64 -3.19 -28.61
N THR A 20 -0.99 -2.13 -29.08
CA THR A 20 0.20 -1.56 -28.42
C THR A 20 -0.12 -0.93 -27.07
N ALA A 21 -1.26 -0.25 -26.93
CA ALA A 21 -1.70 0.29 -25.65
C ALA A 21 -2.04 -0.81 -24.63
N VAL A 22 -2.77 -1.86 -25.05
CA VAL A 22 -3.11 -3.01 -24.20
C VAL A 22 -1.86 -3.78 -23.78
N THR A 23 -0.90 -3.99 -24.68
CA THR A 23 0.36 -4.67 -24.36
C THR A 23 1.25 -3.80 -23.45
N ALA A 24 1.34 -2.49 -23.69
CA ALA A 24 2.07 -1.58 -22.81
C ALA A 24 1.46 -1.53 -21.40
N LEU A 25 0.13 -1.49 -21.29
CA LEU A 25 -0.57 -1.51 -20.00
C LEU A 25 -0.36 -2.84 -19.26
N ALA A 26 -0.42 -3.97 -19.97
CA ALA A 26 -0.17 -5.29 -19.40
C ALA A 26 1.30 -5.46 -18.95
N VAL A 27 2.26 -4.93 -19.72
CA VAL A 27 3.69 -4.93 -19.36
C VAL A 27 3.97 -4.02 -18.17
N SER A 28 3.36 -2.82 -18.12
CA SER A 28 3.47 -1.91 -16.97
C SER A 28 2.95 -2.58 -15.71
N LYS A 29 1.72 -3.10 -15.75
CA LYS A 29 1.10 -3.80 -14.62
C LYS A 29 1.97 -4.98 -14.14
N ARG A 30 2.46 -5.81 -15.06
CA ARG A 30 3.38 -6.92 -14.73
C ARG A 30 4.68 -6.44 -14.10
N THR A 31 5.20 -5.27 -14.50
CA THR A 31 6.43 -4.70 -13.95
C THR A 31 6.21 -4.19 -12.53
N ASP A 32 5.06 -3.57 -12.27
CA ASP A 32 4.68 -3.08 -10.94
C ASP A 32 4.37 -4.25 -9.98
N ASP A 33 3.70 -5.30 -10.48
CA ASP A 33 3.48 -6.55 -9.76
C ASP A 33 4.81 -7.20 -9.35
N VAL A 34 5.78 -7.28 -10.27
CA VAL A 34 7.11 -7.85 -9.99
C VAL A 34 7.87 -7.00 -8.97
N LYS A 35 7.86 -5.67 -9.10
CA LYS A 35 8.50 -4.75 -8.14
C LYS A 35 7.92 -4.90 -6.74
N ALA A 36 6.60 -4.93 -6.60
CA ALA A 36 5.92 -5.09 -5.32
C ALA A 36 6.24 -6.44 -4.65
N VAL A 37 6.24 -7.53 -5.42
CA VAL A 37 6.64 -8.86 -4.89
C VAL A 37 8.12 -8.86 -4.47
N THR A 38 9.01 -8.26 -5.26
CA THR A 38 10.44 -8.20 -4.92
C THR A 38 10.73 -7.33 -3.70
N GLY A 39 10.03 -6.20 -3.54
CA GLY A 39 10.22 -5.29 -2.40
C GLY A 39 9.77 -5.91 -1.07
N ASN A 40 8.66 -6.64 -1.07
CA ASN A 40 8.15 -7.33 0.12
C ASN A 40 9.10 -8.45 0.56
N PHE A 41 9.58 -9.24 -0.39
CA PHE A 41 10.55 -10.30 -0.13
C PHE A 41 11.89 -9.72 0.35
N GLU A 42 12.32 -8.59 -0.20
CA GLU A 42 13.57 -7.93 0.18
C GLU A 42 13.52 -7.37 1.60
N PHE A 43 12.44 -6.66 1.98
CA PHE A 43 12.28 -6.15 3.35
C PHE A 43 12.27 -7.30 4.37
N TYR A 44 11.51 -8.36 4.10
CA TYR A 44 11.47 -9.54 4.98
C TYR A 44 12.85 -10.19 5.10
N ARG A 45 13.54 -10.44 3.98
CA ARG A 45 14.87 -11.07 3.95
C ARG A 45 15.89 -10.23 4.74
N GLU A 46 15.87 -8.91 4.53
CA GLU A 46 16.77 -8.00 5.23
C GLU A 46 16.47 -7.96 6.73
N SER A 47 15.18 -7.97 7.10
CA SER A 47 14.76 -8.04 8.51
C SER A 47 15.25 -9.33 9.18
N MET A 48 15.14 -10.47 8.50
CA MET A 48 15.68 -11.75 8.98
C MET A 48 17.21 -11.75 9.11
N ARG A 49 17.91 -10.98 8.27
CA ARG A 49 19.37 -10.78 8.34
C ARG A 49 19.77 -9.91 9.53
N LYS A 50 19.01 -8.84 9.79
CA LYS A 50 19.22 -7.91 10.91
C LYS A 50 18.88 -8.53 12.28
N ALA A 51 17.93 -9.46 12.32
CA ALA A 51 17.55 -10.16 13.54
C ALA A 51 18.76 -10.90 14.16
N SER A 52 19.28 -10.34 15.25
CA SER A 52 20.50 -10.79 15.93
C SER A 52 20.29 -12.02 16.82
N THR A 53 19.04 -12.31 17.20
CA THR A 53 18.68 -13.41 18.08
C THR A 53 17.69 -14.37 17.45
N LYS A 54 17.69 -15.63 17.89
CA LYS A 54 16.67 -16.61 17.50
C LYS A 54 15.26 -16.11 17.86
N LYS A 55 15.10 -15.49 19.03
CA LYS A 55 13.84 -14.91 19.49
C LYS A 55 13.29 -13.86 18.51
N GLN A 56 14.14 -12.98 17.97
CA GLN A 56 13.71 -12.00 16.95
C GLN A 56 13.29 -12.69 15.65
N LYS A 57 14.06 -13.68 15.18
CA LYS A 57 13.73 -14.43 13.96
C LYS A 57 12.41 -15.19 14.09
N ASP A 58 12.21 -15.86 15.21
CA ASP A 58 10.97 -16.58 15.51
C ASP A 58 9.78 -15.60 15.54
N ALA A 59 9.91 -14.46 16.21
CA ALA A 59 8.87 -13.44 16.28
C ALA A 59 8.52 -12.83 14.91
N ILE A 60 9.52 -12.55 14.06
CA ILE A 60 9.29 -12.05 12.69
C ILE A 60 8.53 -13.12 11.87
N GLY A 61 8.92 -14.39 11.99
CA GLY A 61 8.24 -15.50 11.31
C GLY A 61 6.78 -15.66 11.74
N GLU A 62 6.48 -15.55 13.04
CA GLU A 62 5.12 -15.66 13.56
C GLU A 62 4.21 -14.53 13.08
N ILE A 63 4.70 -13.29 13.01
CA ILE A 63 3.88 -12.14 12.60
C ILE A 63 3.41 -12.27 11.16
N VAL A 64 4.29 -12.72 10.27
CA VAL A 64 3.97 -12.94 8.86
C VAL A 64 2.82 -13.95 8.70
N LEU A 65 2.77 -14.98 9.55
CA LEU A 65 1.74 -16.03 9.51
C LEU A 65 0.43 -15.60 10.18
N ARG A 66 0.50 -14.95 11.35
CA ARG A 66 -0.69 -14.66 12.16
C ARG A 66 -1.52 -13.52 11.58
N LYS A 67 -0.86 -12.43 11.20
CA LYS A 67 -1.59 -11.21 10.86
C LYS A 67 -2.06 -11.18 9.40
N SER A 68 -1.55 -12.06 8.53
CA SER A 68 -2.10 -12.23 7.17
C SER A 68 -3.57 -12.65 7.17
N GLU A 69 -4.06 -13.29 8.24
CA GLU A 69 -5.46 -13.66 8.40
C GLU A 69 -6.38 -12.44 8.57
N LYS A 70 -5.90 -11.38 9.24
CA LYS A 70 -6.68 -10.18 9.57
C LYS A 70 -6.87 -9.21 8.39
N VAL A 71 -5.86 -9.07 7.54
CA VAL A 71 -5.88 -8.08 6.43
C VAL A 71 -6.23 -8.71 5.08
N GLY A 72 -6.41 -10.04 5.03
CA GLY A 72 -6.89 -10.77 3.83
C GLY A 72 -6.05 -10.56 2.57
N SER A 73 -4.85 -10.00 2.70
CA SER A 73 -4.07 -9.41 1.63
C SER A 73 -2.60 -9.77 1.78
N ILE A 74 -1.93 -9.99 0.65
CA ILE A 74 -0.51 -10.30 0.59
C ILE A 74 0.28 -9.03 0.91
N GLY A 75 1.30 -9.13 1.74
CA GLY A 75 2.09 -7.98 2.17
C GLY A 75 3.05 -8.31 3.30
N TYR A 76 3.49 -7.29 4.04
CA TYR A 76 4.32 -7.45 5.23
C TYR A 76 4.01 -6.45 6.33
N TRP A 77 4.23 -6.87 7.56
CA TRP A 77 3.91 -6.15 8.79
C TRP A 77 5.08 -5.29 9.25
N LYS A 78 5.27 -4.16 8.54
CA LYS A 78 6.47 -3.32 8.65
C LYS A 78 6.69 -2.80 10.08
N ARG A 79 5.68 -2.18 10.68
CA ARG A 79 5.78 -1.60 12.04
C ARG A 79 6.23 -2.61 13.08
N ASP A 80 5.57 -3.78 13.16
CA ASP A 80 5.90 -4.77 14.18
C ASP A 80 7.31 -5.34 13.98
N ILE A 81 7.70 -5.58 12.71
CA ILE A 81 9.04 -6.07 12.39
C ILE A 81 10.10 -5.07 12.86
N LEU A 82 9.89 -3.76 12.63
CA LEU A 82 10.78 -2.72 13.14
C LEU A 82 10.83 -2.70 14.67
N MET A 83 9.71 -2.89 15.36
CA MET A 83 9.67 -2.99 16.82
C MET A 83 10.41 -4.23 17.34
N ILE A 84 10.29 -5.38 16.67
CA ILE A 84 11.02 -6.61 17.02
C ILE A 84 12.54 -6.40 16.88
N LEU A 85 12.95 -5.71 15.81
CA LEU A 85 14.35 -5.38 15.56
C LEU A 85 14.89 -4.31 16.51
N GLY A 86 14.03 -3.58 17.23
CA GLY A 86 14.42 -2.44 18.06
C GLY A 86 14.71 -1.17 17.25
N GLU A 87 14.30 -1.14 15.98
CA GLU A 87 14.42 0.02 15.08
C GLU A 87 13.23 0.99 15.24
N LEU A 88 12.16 0.56 15.93
CA LEU A 88 11.03 1.39 16.32
C LEU A 88 10.72 1.21 17.82
N PRO A 89 10.53 2.28 18.61
CA PRO A 89 10.12 2.16 20.01
C PRO A 89 8.78 1.45 20.16
N LYS A 90 8.61 0.67 21.23
CA LYS A 90 7.35 -0.06 21.50
C LYS A 90 6.18 0.86 21.84
N ASP A 91 6.49 2.03 22.37
CA ASP A 91 5.56 3.10 22.76
C ASP A 91 5.43 4.16 21.66
N GLN A 92 5.91 3.88 20.44
CA GLN A 92 5.72 4.78 19.31
C GLN A 92 4.23 5.10 19.14
N LYS A 93 3.91 6.40 19.06
CA LYS A 93 2.55 6.89 18.89
C LYS A 93 1.90 6.31 17.62
N ARG A 94 0.57 6.15 17.63
CA ARG A 94 -0.27 5.87 16.46
C ARG A 94 -0.90 7.15 15.91
N LEU A 95 -1.26 7.11 14.64
CA LEU A 95 -1.98 8.21 14.01
C LEU A 95 -3.40 8.31 14.60
N GLU A 96 -3.85 9.53 14.91
CA GLU A 96 -5.24 9.78 15.30
C GLU A 96 -6.07 10.11 14.05
N ILE A 97 -7.36 9.75 14.04
CA ILE A 97 -8.23 9.92 12.86
C ILE A 97 -8.36 11.39 12.41
N GLU A 98 -8.55 12.32 13.35
CA GLU A 98 -8.69 13.74 13.03
C GLU A 98 -7.36 14.34 12.54
N GLU A 99 -6.23 13.87 13.09
CA GLU A 99 -4.88 14.24 12.63
C GLU A 99 -4.66 13.74 11.20
N ALA A 100 -5.04 12.49 10.90
CA ALA A 100 -4.98 11.92 9.56
C ALA A 100 -5.80 12.72 8.54
N LYS A 101 -7.07 13.01 8.87
CA LYS A 101 -7.99 13.77 8.02
C LYS A 101 -7.47 15.19 7.76
N SER A 102 -6.90 15.84 8.77
CA SER A 102 -6.31 17.17 8.63
C SER A 102 -5.11 17.17 7.69
N ILE A 103 -4.17 16.22 7.87
CA ILE A 103 -2.96 16.09 7.03
C ILE A 103 -3.35 15.85 5.57
N ILE A 104 -4.28 14.92 5.32
CA ILE A 104 -4.77 14.61 3.96
C ILE A 104 -5.32 15.88 3.30
N LYS A 105 -6.21 16.59 4.00
CA LYS A 105 -6.85 17.80 3.49
C LYS A 105 -5.88 18.95 3.25
N GLU A 106 -4.87 19.10 4.11
CA GLU A 106 -3.89 20.18 4.00
C GLU A 106 -2.91 19.96 2.85
N LYS A 107 -2.44 18.71 2.68
CA LYS A 107 -1.31 18.41 1.80
C LYS A 107 -1.71 17.96 0.42
N MET A 108 -2.81 17.24 0.28
CA MET A 108 -3.22 16.73 -1.03
C MET A 108 -3.52 17.87 -2.00
N ASN A 109 -2.97 17.76 -3.20
CA ASN A 109 -3.14 18.75 -4.27
C ASN A 109 -3.53 18.05 -5.56
N LYS A 110 -4.70 18.40 -6.13
CA LYS A 110 -5.22 17.82 -7.38
C LYS A 110 -4.36 18.12 -8.59
N ASP A 111 -3.59 19.20 -8.56
CA ASP A 111 -2.66 19.57 -9.64
C ASP A 111 -1.31 18.85 -9.50
N ASN A 112 -1.01 18.27 -8.33
CA ASN A 112 0.21 17.50 -8.08
C ASN A 112 -0.05 16.28 -7.18
N ILE A 113 -0.91 15.38 -7.65
CA ILE A 113 -1.46 14.27 -6.85
C ILE A 113 -0.36 13.32 -6.34
N ILE A 114 0.64 13.02 -7.16
CA ILE A 114 1.65 12.02 -6.81
C ILE A 114 2.58 12.55 -5.71
N ASP A 115 3.16 13.73 -5.88
CA ASP A 115 4.08 14.28 -4.88
C ASP A 115 3.34 14.59 -3.57
N SER A 116 2.13 15.15 -3.66
CA SER A 116 1.32 15.43 -2.47
C SER A 116 0.87 14.17 -1.73
N TYR A 117 0.63 13.06 -2.44
CA TYR A 117 0.39 11.76 -1.81
C TYR A 117 1.60 11.30 -1.00
N GLU A 118 2.81 11.38 -1.57
CA GLU A 118 4.04 11.01 -0.84
C GLU A 118 4.32 11.95 0.34
N ASP A 119 3.94 13.23 0.26
CA ASP A 119 4.00 14.16 1.40
C ASP A 119 3.05 13.76 2.54
N VAL A 120 1.84 13.28 2.21
CA VAL A 120 0.91 12.74 3.21
C VAL A 120 1.49 11.48 3.86
N ILE A 121 1.98 10.53 3.06
CA ILE A 121 2.60 9.30 3.57
C ILE A 121 3.78 9.63 4.49
N SER A 122 4.64 10.56 4.08
CA SER A 122 5.80 11.00 4.87
C SER A 122 5.37 11.62 6.20
N SER A 123 4.26 12.35 6.21
CA SER A 123 3.70 12.95 7.43
C SER A 123 3.11 11.90 8.37
N PHE A 124 2.45 10.87 7.82
CA PHE A 124 1.98 9.73 8.61
C PHE A 124 3.15 8.95 9.21
N ASP A 125 4.19 8.69 8.41
CA ASP A 125 5.40 8.01 8.86
C ASP A 125 6.18 8.84 9.89
N ALA A 126 6.09 10.17 9.89
CA ALA A 126 6.70 10.99 10.94
C ALA A 126 6.03 10.80 12.32
N ILE A 127 4.73 10.50 12.34
CA ILE A 127 3.94 10.30 13.57
C ILE A 127 3.98 8.84 14.01
N ALA A 128 3.67 7.94 13.09
CA ALA A 128 3.63 6.52 13.34
C ALA A 128 5.03 5.89 13.29
N GLY A 129 6.02 6.49 12.65
CA GLY A 129 7.32 5.87 12.38
C GLY A 129 7.32 4.91 11.19
N ALA A 130 6.23 4.18 10.95
CA ALA A 130 6.01 3.34 9.77
C ALA A 130 4.54 2.92 9.65
N PRO A 131 4.06 2.53 8.45
CA PRO A 131 2.79 1.82 8.31
C PRO A 131 2.84 0.48 9.04
N ASP A 132 1.69 0.06 9.57
CA ASP A 132 1.52 -1.26 10.17
C ASP A 132 1.66 -2.36 9.13
N HIS A 133 1.01 -2.20 7.98
CA HIS A 133 1.06 -3.15 6.89
C HIS A 133 1.32 -2.46 5.55
N VAL A 134 2.17 -3.08 4.73
CA VAL A 134 2.42 -2.66 3.34
C VAL A 134 1.97 -3.78 2.42
N GLY A 135 1.09 -3.43 1.48
CA GLY A 135 0.54 -4.34 0.48
C GLY A 135 1.59 -4.95 -0.45
N GLY A 136 1.19 -5.97 -1.20
CA GLY A 136 2.05 -6.77 -2.05
C GLY A 136 1.36 -7.26 -3.32
N SER A 137 2.11 -8.00 -4.14
CA SER A 137 1.58 -8.65 -5.34
C SER A 137 0.86 -7.68 -6.30
N GLY A 138 1.42 -6.48 -6.50
CA GLY A 138 0.85 -5.47 -7.39
C GLY A 138 -0.27 -4.62 -6.79
N ILE A 139 -0.72 -4.96 -5.58
CA ILE A 139 -1.69 -4.16 -4.82
C ILE A 139 -0.90 -3.32 -3.83
N GLY A 140 -0.53 -2.12 -4.28
CA GLY A 140 0.19 -1.16 -3.46
C GLY A 140 -0.77 -0.39 -2.55
N TYR A 141 -0.63 -0.62 -1.26
CA TYR A 141 -1.23 0.21 -0.23
C TYR A 141 -0.38 0.22 1.03
N LYS A 142 -0.59 1.22 1.86
CA LYS A 142 -0.06 1.36 3.21
C LYS A 142 -1.23 1.43 4.17
N MET A 143 -1.19 0.63 5.23
CA MET A 143 -2.22 0.61 6.27
C MET A 143 -1.63 1.09 7.59
N TYR A 144 -2.33 2.01 8.23
CA TYR A 144 -1.99 2.56 9.55
C TYR A 144 -3.14 2.27 10.50
N PHE A 145 -2.92 1.41 11.50
CA PHE A 145 -3.88 1.19 12.58
C PHE A 145 -3.83 2.36 13.56
N LEU A 146 -5.00 2.86 13.94
CA LEU A 146 -5.18 4.06 14.76
C LEU A 146 -5.19 3.74 16.26
N ASP A 147 -5.38 2.47 16.61
CA ASP A 147 -5.37 1.95 17.98
C ASP A 147 -4.57 0.64 18.09
N ASP A 148 -4.21 0.25 19.31
CA ASP A 148 -3.39 -0.94 19.57
C ASP A 148 -4.17 -2.24 19.41
N GLU A 149 -5.49 -2.19 19.64
CA GLU A 149 -6.45 -3.25 19.42
C GLU A 149 -6.69 -3.55 17.93
N GLN A 150 -6.18 -2.69 17.04
CA GLN A 150 -6.36 -2.74 15.59
C GLN A 150 -7.84 -2.76 15.19
N THR A 151 -8.65 -1.90 15.82
CA THR A 151 -10.09 -1.75 15.54
C THR A 151 -10.38 -0.72 14.47
N GLU A 152 -9.44 0.19 14.22
CA GLU A 152 -9.58 1.23 13.21
C GLU A 152 -8.30 1.42 12.40
N ALA A 153 -8.42 1.73 11.10
CA ALA A 153 -7.27 1.98 10.25
C ALA A 153 -7.52 3.03 9.16
N ILE A 154 -6.44 3.67 8.72
CA ILE A 154 -6.37 4.38 7.43
C ILE A 154 -5.64 3.50 6.42
N ILE A 155 -6.27 3.25 5.28
CA ILE A 155 -5.66 2.63 4.10
C ILE A 155 -5.35 3.73 3.08
N CYS A 156 -4.07 3.85 2.73
CA CYS A 156 -3.57 4.70 1.66
C CYS A 156 -3.23 3.81 0.47
N SER A 157 -3.92 3.98 -0.66
CA SER A 157 -3.70 3.18 -1.87
C SER A 157 -2.86 3.93 -2.90
N ASP A 158 -2.09 3.20 -3.71
CA ASP A 158 -1.22 3.77 -4.75
C ASP A 158 -1.98 4.48 -5.88
N ILE A 159 -3.31 4.34 -5.94
CA ILE A 159 -4.17 5.21 -6.76
C ILE A 159 -4.46 6.57 -6.08
N CYS A 160 -3.61 6.96 -5.13
CA CYS A 160 -3.66 8.19 -4.36
C CYS A 160 -5.01 8.41 -3.65
N SER A 161 -5.54 7.35 -3.03
CA SER A 161 -6.80 7.43 -2.29
C SER A 161 -6.68 6.94 -0.85
N PHE A 162 -7.48 7.55 0.02
CA PHE A 162 -7.48 7.33 1.45
C PHE A 162 -8.84 6.83 1.92
N THR A 163 -8.82 5.75 2.70
CA THR A 163 -10.02 5.12 3.23
C THR A 163 -9.85 4.89 4.71
N TYR A 164 -10.80 5.36 5.50
CA TYR A 164 -10.95 5.01 6.91
C TYR A 164 -11.82 3.77 7.05
N ILE A 165 -11.36 2.79 7.84
CA ILE A 165 -12.06 1.54 8.08
C ILE A 165 -12.17 1.30 9.59
N LYS A 166 -13.36 0.85 10.02
CA LYS A 166 -13.57 0.25 11.34
C LYS A 166 -13.80 -1.26 11.17
N PHE A 167 -13.17 -2.04 12.04
CA PHE A 167 -13.27 -3.50 12.09
C PHE A 167 -14.20 -3.91 13.24
N GLY A 168 -15.05 -4.92 13.00
CA GLY A 168 -15.90 -5.55 14.02
C GLY A 168 -15.15 -6.63 14.79
N GLU A 169 -15.86 -7.30 15.71
CA GLU A 169 -15.29 -8.34 16.58
C GLU A 169 -14.70 -9.54 15.81
N ASN A 170 -15.15 -9.78 14.58
CA ASN A 170 -14.67 -10.86 13.70
C ASN A 170 -13.71 -10.35 12.60
N ASP A 171 -13.07 -9.20 12.81
CA ASP A 171 -12.25 -8.49 11.80
C ASP A 171 -13.01 -8.14 10.50
N GLU A 172 -14.34 -8.22 10.51
CA GLU A 172 -15.20 -7.78 9.41
C GLU A 172 -15.26 -6.26 9.33
N ASN A 173 -15.31 -5.71 8.11
CA ASN A 173 -15.45 -4.27 7.92
C ASN A 173 -16.84 -3.82 8.37
N THR A 174 -16.94 -3.09 9.48
CA THR A 174 -18.20 -2.55 10.00
C THR A 174 -18.50 -1.16 9.47
N SER A 175 -17.47 -0.42 9.08
CA SER A 175 -17.60 0.90 8.45
C SER A 175 -16.44 1.15 7.48
N VAL A 176 -16.75 1.78 6.35
CA VAL A 176 -15.77 2.19 5.33
C VAL A 176 -16.14 3.60 4.87
N GLU A 177 -15.25 4.56 5.10
CA GLU A 177 -15.40 5.98 4.72
C GLU A 177 -14.24 6.37 3.81
N ARG A 178 -14.53 6.89 2.61
CA ARG A 178 -13.51 7.53 1.78
C ARG A 178 -13.22 8.93 2.33
N ILE A 179 -11.95 9.24 2.54
CA ILE A 179 -11.53 10.58 2.98
C ILE A 179 -11.27 11.44 1.74
N GLU A 180 -12.08 12.50 1.61
CA GLU A 180 -12.02 13.44 0.50
C GLU A 180 -10.98 14.55 0.75
N TYR A 181 -10.40 15.03 -0.34
CA TYR A 181 -9.44 16.13 -0.41
C TYR A 181 -9.62 16.98 -1.67
#